data_AF-A0AAJ5C032-F1
#
_entry.id   AF-A0AAJ5C032-F1
#
_cell.length_a   1.000
_cell.length_b   1.000
_cell.length_c   1.000
_cell.angle_alpha   90.00
_cell.angle_beta   90.00
_cell.angle_gamma   90.00
#
_symmetry.space_group_name_H-M   'P 1'
#
loop_
_entity.id
_entity.type
_entity.pdbx_description
1 polymer ?
#
loop_
_entity_poly.entity_id
_entity_poly.type
_entity_poly.pdbx_seq_one_letter_code
_entity_poly.pdbx_strand_id
1 'polypeptide(L)'
;MKKITTLALLVSTAVWMGSCGNSNKTEGGSGDSTATTASTALKPMTNTADGSLLHLYFDLTNPSPTDSSIVYDAKAEYNNEPVGFKVEVLKTIDAGINAQGQPDEELGFRKGSVRITSNGAPSDNFVKSLGNLFNLPTDGKMTTNTLVPLVFSSNKEKVDLSKPGTYSFKYFFDNSSGKEAEIFGYVDTYKQSFELGEKDSTNRAALISAFEGK
;
A
#
# COMPACT_ATOMS: atom_id res chain seq x y z
N MET A 1 -13.31 -77.39 -12.27
CA MET A 1 -13.41 -77.65 -10.82
C MET A 1 -13.59 -76.32 -10.09
N LYS A 2 -14.57 -76.27 -9.16
CA LYS A 2 -14.84 -75.26 -8.10
C LYS A 2 -15.13 -73.82 -8.58
N LYS A 3 -16.39 -73.36 -8.73
CA LYS A 3 -17.55 -73.14 -7.83
C LYS A 3 -17.65 -71.69 -7.32
N ILE A 4 -18.77 -71.10 -7.71
CA ILE A 4 -19.45 -69.82 -7.41
C ILE A 4 -19.60 -69.59 -5.90
N THR A 5 -19.55 -68.33 -5.43
CA THR A 5 -20.52 -67.83 -4.42
C THR A 5 -20.68 -66.31 -4.46
N THR A 6 -21.92 -65.88 -4.70
CA THR A 6 -22.49 -64.53 -4.55
C THR A 6 -22.97 -64.36 -3.11
N LEU A 7 -22.87 -63.17 -2.50
CA LEU A 7 -23.88 -62.72 -1.54
C LEU A 7 -23.91 -61.19 -1.39
N ALA A 8 -25.10 -60.63 -1.55
CA ALA A 8 -25.50 -59.27 -1.22
C ALA A 8 -26.44 -59.32 0.01
N LEU A 9 -26.49 -58.24 0.81
CA LEU A 9 -27.67 -57.61 1.45
C LEU A 9 -27.19 -56.58 2.51
N LEU A 10 -27.53 -55.28 2.40
CA LEU A 10 -28.65 -54.52 3.04
C LEU A 10 -28.57 -54.44 4.58
N VAL A 11 -28.91 -53.39 5.34
CA VAL A 11 -29.33 -51.97 5.22
C VAL A 11 -29.43 -51.46 6.67
N SER A 12 -29.25 -50.16 6.94
CA SER A 12 -30.01 -49.44 7.99
C SER A 12 -29.91 -47.92 7.81
N THR A 13 -31.08 -47.30 7.67
CA THR A 13 -31.38 -45.88 7.46
C THR A 13 -31.52 -45.10 8.77
N ALA A 14 -31.23 -43.79 8.74
CA ALA A 14 -31.98 -42.81 9.52
C ALA A 14 -32.11 -41.49 8.73
N VAL A 15 -33.35 -41.16 8.40
CA VAL A 15 -33.80 -39.89 7.79
C VAL A 15 -34.28 -38.99 8.92
N TRP A 16 -33.88 -37.73 8.94
CA TRP A 16 -34.67 -36.66 9.55
C TRP A 16 -34.81 -35.49 8.57
N MET A 17 -36.07 -35.08 8.41
CA MET A 17 -36.60 -34.14 7.43
C MET A 17 -36.60 -32.70 7.94
N GLY A 18 -36.70 -31.76 6.98
CA GLY A 18 -37.41 -30.50 7.11
C GLY A 18 -36.58 -29.30 6.65
N SER A 19 -37.08 -28.32 5.90
CA SER A 19 -38.40 -28.09 5.30
C SER A 19 -38.32 -26.82 4.45
N CYS A 20 -39.16 -26.73 3.40
CA CYS A 20 -39.57 -25.53 2.64
C CYS A 20 -38.49 -24.76 1.85
N GLY A 21 -38.62 -24.45 0.56
CA GLY A 21 -39.76 -24.45 -0.34
C GLY A 21 -39.67 -23.21 -1.25
N ASN A 22 -39.91 -23.42 -2.56
CA ASN A 22 -40.14 -22.46 -3.65
C ASN A 22 -38.91 -22.07 -4.51
N SER A 23 -38.57 -22.79 -5.58
CA SER A 23 -39.20 -23.03 -6.90
C SER A 23 -38.90 -21.95 -7.97
N ASN A 24 -38.02 -22.27 -8.93
CA ASN A 24 -38.35 -22.40 -10.36
C ASN A 24 -37.14 -22.87 -11.21
N LYS A 25 -37.36 -24.03 -11.85
CA LYS A 25 -36.91 -24.55 -13.16
C LYS A 25 -36.54 -23.46 -14.21
N THR A 26 -35.64 -23.58 -15.20
CA THR A 26 -35.06 -24.71 -15.97
C THR A 26 -33.90 -24.21 -16.87
N GLU A 27 -32.92 -25.10 -17.11
CA GLU A 27 -31.95 -25.27 -18.22
C GLU A 27 -31.16 -24.09 -18.84
N GLY A 28 -29.83 -24.29 -18.87
CA GLY A 28 -29.08 -24.39 -20.13
C GLY A 28 -28.37 -23.12 -20.63
N GLY A 29 -27.04 -23.12 -20.53
CA GLY A 29 -26.18 -22.37 -21.46
C GLY A 29 -25.13 -21.46 -20.82
N SER A 30 -23.87 -21.75 -21.18
CA SER A 30 -22.75 -20.83 -21.37
C SER A 30 -22.26 -20.00 -20.17
N GLY A 31 -21.05 -20.38 -19.73
CA GLY A 31 -19.97 -19.50 -19.29
C GLY A 31 -20.32 -18.30 -18.41
N ASP A 32 -20.07 -18.45 -17.11
CA ASP A 32 -19.60 -17.31 -16.33
C ASP A 32 -18.66 -17.84 -15.23
N SER A 33 -17.36 -17.86 -15.52
CA SER A 33 -16.36 -17.85 -14.46
C SER A 33 -16.20 -16.40 -14.02
N THR A 34 -17.23 -15.89 -13.34
CA THR A 34 -17.04 -14.68 -12.53
C THR A 34 -16.11 -15.10 -11.41
N ALA A 35 -14.82 -14.89 -11.63
CA ALA A 35 -13.86 -14.87 -10.55
C ALA A 35 -14.34 -13.77 -9.59
N THR A 36 -15.05 -14.19 -8.54
CA THR A 36 -15.33 -13.36 -7.38
C THR A 36 -13.97 -12.93 -6.85
N THR A 37 -13.52 -11.77 -7.31
CA THR A 37 -12.30 -11.16 -6.81
C THR A 37 -12.66 -10.83 -5.37
N ALA A 38 -12.18 -11.64 -4.44
CA ALA A 38 -12.35 -11.39 -3.02
C ALA A 38 -11.77 -9.99 -2.76
N SER A 39 -12.66 -9.01 -2.63
CA SER A 39 -12.29 -7.65 -2.23
C SER A 39 -11.70 -7.77 -0.83
N THR A 40 -10.38 -7.88 -0.75
CA THR A 40 -9.68 -7.87 0.53
C THR A 40 -9.94 -6.49 1.12
N ALA A 41 -10.52 -6.44 2.32
CA ALA A 41 -10.80 -5.20 3.01
C ALA A 41 -9.52 -4.37 3.14
N LEU A 42 -9.63 -3.05 2.95
CA LEU A 42 -8.50 -2.14 3.12
C LEU A 42 -8.07 -2.10 4.59
N LYS A 43 -6.76 -2.04 4.83
CA LYS A 43 -6.23 -1.91 6.19
C LYS A 43 -6.25 -0.45 6.65
N PRO A 44 -6.38 -0.18 7.96
CA PRO A 44 -6.30 1.18 8.49
C PRO A 44 -4.98 1.86 8.13
N MET A 45 -5.04 3.14 7.72
CA MET A 45 -3.87 3.95 7.40
C MET A 45 -3.01 4.22 8.63
N THR A 46 -3.58 4.26 9.83
CA THR A 46 -2.80 4.41 11.07
C THR A 46 -3.48 3.65 12.20
N ASN A 47 -2.67 3.16 13.14
CA ASN A 47 -3.15 2.46 14.34
C ASN A 47 -3.25 3.38 15.56
N THR A 48 -2.79 4.63 15.45
CA THR A 48 -2.68 5.58 16.57
C THR A 48 -3.07 6.98 16.14
N ALA A 49 -4.34 7.21 15.79
CA ALA A 49 -4.82 8.53 15.35
C ALA A 49 -4.54 9.66 16.36
N ASP A 50 -4.45 9.32 17.66
CA ASP A 50 -4.16 10.26 18.76
C ASP A 50 -2.69 10.25 19.20
N GLY A 51 -1.81 9.64 18.40
CA GLY A 51 -0.38 9.55 18.70
C GLY A 51 0.33 10.91 18.66
N SER A 52 1.35 11.09 19.51
CA SER A 52 2.21 12.29 19.47
C SER A 52 3.00 12.38 18.16
N LEU A 53 3.37 11.22 17.60
CA LEU A 53 3.89 11.04 16.26
C LEU A 53 3.07 9.96 15.56
N LEU A 54 2.74 10.20 14.31
CA LEU A 54 1.93 9.34 13.48
C LEU A 54 2.81 8.53 12.53
N HIS A 55 2.37 7.30 12.30
CA HIS A 55 2.90 6.42 11.28
C HIS A 55 1.76 5.98 10.38
N LEU A 56 1.98 6.12 9.08
CA LEU A 56 1.00 5.90 8.03
C LEU A 56 1.40 4.65 7.25
N TYR A 57 0.46 3.73 7.07
CA TYR A 57 0.65 2.43 6.46
C TYR A 57 -0.20 2.30 5.21
N PHE A 58 0.37 1.74 4.15
CA PHE A 58 -0.30 1.46 2.89
C PHE A 58 0.09 0.07 2.38
N ASP A 59 -0.88 -0.70 1.93
CA ASP A 59 -0.63 -1.91 1.16
C ASP A 59 -0.26 -1.53 -0.27
N LEU A 60 0.82 -2.11 -0.78
CA LEU A 60 1.26 -2.00 -2.17
C LEU A 60 0.58 -3.08 -3.01
N THR A 61 -0.18 -2.65 -4.00
CA THR A 61 -0.92 -3.54 -4.91
C THR A 61 -0.64 -3.18 -6.35
N ASN A 62 -1.03 -4.07 -7.28
CA ASN A 62 -0.96 -3.85 -8.72
C ASN A 62 0.43 -3.37 -9.21
N PRO A 63 1.52 -4.12 -8.93
CA PRO A 63 2.84 -3.74 -9.41
C PRO A 63 2.87 -3.64 -10.94
N SER A 64 3.32 -2.51 -11.45
CA SER A 64 3.48 -2.21 -12.87
C SER A 64 4.94 -1.85 -13.13
N PRO A 65 5.77 -2.80 -13.57
CA PRO A 65 7.17 -2.56 -13.87
C PRO A 65 7.34 -1.63 -15.08
N THR A 66 8.29 -0.72 -15.00
CA THR A 66 8.87 -0.01 -16.16
C THR A 66 10.25 -0.60 -16.48
N ASP A 67 11.03 0.03 -17.34
CA ASP A 67 12.42 -0.36 -17.55
C ASP A 67 13.25 -0.18 -16.27
N SER A 68 13.06 0.91 -15.53
CA SER A 68 13.93 1.33 -14.41
C SER A 68 13.26 1.40 -13.04
N SER A 69 11.95 1.26 -12.97
CA SER A 69 11.15 1.42 -11.75
C SER A 69 10.01 0.40 -11.67
N ILE A 70 9.30 0.40 -10.56
CA ILE A 70 8.01 -0.28 -10.42
C ILE A 70 7.03 0.74 -9.86
N VAL A 71 5.86 0.86 -10.50
CA VAL A 71 4.73 1.65 -10.02
C VAL A 71 3.79 0.74 -9.24
N TYR A 72 3.37 1.16 -8.06
CA TYR A 72 2.39 0.46 -7.24
C TYR A 72 1.20 1.37 -6.96
N ASP A 73 0.04 0.77 -6.74
CA ASP A 73 -1.04 1.46 -6.02
C ASP A 73 -0.81 1.25 -4.52
N ALA A 74 -0.53 2.33 -3.79
CA ALA A 74 -0.48 2.34 -2.33
C ALA A 74 -1.89 2.63 -1.80
N LYS A 75 -2.47 1.71 -1.01
CA LYS A 75 -3.86 1.78 -0.55
C LYS A 75 -3.99 1.53 0.94
N ALA A 76 -4.87 2.28 1.58
CA ALA A 76 -5.31 2.07 2.96
C ALA A 76 -6.73 2.62 3.13
N GLU A 77 -7.24 2.55 4.36
CA GLU A 77 -8.52 3.13 4.75
C GLU A 77 -8.34 4.14 5.89
N TYR A 78 -9.08 5.23 5.85
CA TYR A 78 -9.24 6.12 6.99
C TYR A 78 -10.70 6.54 7.11
N ASN A 79 -11.32 6.36 8.27
CA ASN A 79 -12.73 6.67 8.52
C ASN A 79 -13.71 6.05 7.49
N ASN A 80 -13.49 4.78 7.10
CA ASN A 80 -14.26 4.07 6.07
C ASN A 80 -14.15 4.66 4.66
N GLU A 81 -13.21 5.57 4.41
CA GLU A 81 -12.89 6.05 3.07
C GLU A 81 -11.57 5.45 2.58
N PRO A 82 -11.50 5.03 1.31
CA PRO A 82 -10.25 4.63 0.71
C PRO A 82 -9.32 5.84 0.61
N VAL A 83 -8.08 5.66 1.05
CA VAL A 83 -7.00 6.64 0.95
C VAL A 83 -5.80 6.02 0.25
N GLY A 84 -5.04 6.82 -0.48
CA GLY A 84 -3.84 6.33 -1.14
C GLY A 84 -3.43 7.12 -2.37
N PHE A 85 -2.43 6.62 -3.08
CA PHE A 85 -1.82 7.27 -4.23
C PHE A 85 -1.03 6.24 -5.04
N LYS A 86 -0.48 6.65 -6.19
CA LYS A 86 0.53 5.85 -6.90
C LYS A 86 1.90 6.16 -6.32
N VAL A 87 2.68 5.11 -6.08
CA VAL A 87 4.09 5.25 -5.70
C VAL A 87 4.95 4.53 -6.73
N GLU A 88 5.87 5.26 -7.34
CA GLU A 88 6.87 4.72 -8.24
C GLU A 88 8.22 4.68 -7.53
N VAL A 89 8.86 3.51 -7.52
CA VAL A 89 10.15 3.31 -6.87
C VAL A 89 11.16 2.79 -7.89
N LEU A 90 12.34 3.40 -7.98
CA LEU A 90 13.42 2.87 -8.82
C LEU A 90 13.79 1.45 -8.38
N LYS A 91 13.99 0.56 -9.36
CA LYS A 91 14.37 -0.84 -9.11
C LYS A 91 15.69 -0.94 -8.36
N THR A 92 16.58 0.03 -8.59
CA THR A 92 17.89 0.10 -7.95
C THR A 92 18.14 1.50 -7.40
N ILE A 93 18.50 1.59 -6.12
CA ILE A 93 18.90 2.84 -5.46
C ILE A 93 20.18 2.53 -4.68
N ASP A 94 21.21 3.35 -4.82
CA ASP A 94 22.49 3.09 -4.16
C ASP A 94 22.35 3.15 -2.62
N ALA A 95 23.29 2.50 -1.93
CA ALA A 95 23.36 2.59 -0.47
C ALA A 95 23.72 4.02 -0.09
N GLY A 96 23.01 4.59 0.89
CA GLY A 96 23.36 5.89 1.45
C GLY A 96 24.12 5.79 2.77
N ILE A 97 24.37 4.59 3.26
CA ILE A 97 25.23 4.34 4.43
C ILE A 97 26.44 3.52 3.98
N ASN A 98 27.63 4.05 4.19
CA ASN A 98 28.87 3.37 3.83
C ASN A 98 29.25 2.24 4.81
N ALA A 99 30.34 1.53 4.52
CA ALA A 99 30.82 0.41 5.33
C ALA A 99 31.17 0.80 6.78
N GLN A 100 31.48 2.08 7.03
CA GLN A 100 31.77 2.63 8.35
C GLN A 100 30.51 3.09 9.10
N GLY A 101 29.33 2.89 8.50
CA GLY A 101 28.05 3.31 9.08
C GLY A 101 27.79 4.82 9.00
N GLN A 102 28.54 5.55 8.17
CA GLN A 102 28.37 6.98 7.97
C GLN A 102 27.52 7.27 6.74
N PRO A 103 26.78 8.40 6.71
CA PRO A 103 26.10 8.86 5.51
C PRO A 103 27.09 9.03 4.35
N ASP A 104 26.69 8.55 3.17
CA ASP A 104 27.35 8.83 1.90
C ASP A 104 26.59 9.99 1.23
N GLU A 105 27.19 11.17 1.21
CA GLU A 105 26.53 12.38 0.69
C GLU A 105 26.41 12.38 -0.85
N GLU A 106 27.28 11.64 -1.55
CA GLU A 106 27.29 11.59 -3.02
C GLU A 106 26.27 10.57 -3.55
N LEU A 107 26.27 9.36 -2.98
CA LEU A 107 25.42 8.27 -3.45
C LEU A 107 24.09 8.17 -2.70
N GLY A 108 24.06 8.64 -1.46
CA GLY A 108 22.90 8.46 -0.59
C GLY A 108 21.71 9.33 -0.97
N PHE A 109 21.93 10.49 -1.57
CA PHE A 109 20.89 11.47 -1.91
C PHE A 109 20.54 11.47 -3.40
N ARG A 110 19.27 11.23 -3.71
CA ARG A 110 18.80 11.25 -5.11
C ARG A 110 17.35 11.68 -5.22
N LYS A 111 17.09 12.71 -6.05
CA LYS A 111 15.72 13.10 -6.40
C LYS A 111 15.09 12.05 -7.32
N GLY A 112 13.82 11.75 -7.08
CA GLY A 112 13.02 10.89 -7.95
C GLY A 112 13.36 9.40 -7.89
N SER A 113 14.10 8.97 -6.85
CA SER A 113 14.22 7.57 -6.46
C SER A 113 12.87 6.96 -6.06
N VAL A 114 12.04 7.79 -5.44
CA VAL A 114 10.63 7.52 -5.16
C VAL A 114 9.84 8.71 -5.70
N ARG A 115 8.74 8.45 -6.39
CA ARG A 115 7.82 9.46 -6.91
C ARG A 115 6.41 9.12 -6.48
N ILE A 116 5.63 10.15 -6.18
CA ILE A 116 4.26 9.99 -5.75
C ILE A 116 3.35 10.76 -6.70
N THR A 117 2.30 10.11 -7.18
CA THR A 117 1.32 10.71 -8.08
C THR A 117 -0.08 10.47 -7.57
N SER A 118 -0.94 11.49 -7.71
CA SER A 118 -2.35 11.36 -7.38
C SER A 118 -3.03 10.29 -8.24
N ASN A 119 -3.93 9.51 -7.63
CA ASN A 119 -4.84 8.59 -8.32
C ASN A 119 -6.30 9.03 -8.21
N GLY A 120 -6.54 10.32 -7.97
CA GLY A 120 -7.87 10.93 -7.88
C GLY A 120 -8.42 10.94 -6.46
N ALA A 121 -9.68 10.52 -6.29
CA ALA A 121 -10.40 10.62 -5.02
C ALA A 121 -9.67 9.99 -3.81
N PRO A 122 -9.02 8.80 -3.91
CA PRO A 122 -8.27 8.26 -2.77
C PRO A 122 -7.10 9.16 -2.34
N SER A 123 -6.47 9.86 -3.29
CA SER A 123 -5.40 10.83 -3.00
C SER A 123 -5.92 12.11 -2.36
N ASP A 124 -7.06 12.61 -2.81
CA ASP A 124 -7.73 13.74 -2.15
C ASP A 124 -8.13 13.39 -0.70
N ASN A 125 -8.66 12.17 -0.50
CA ASN A 125 -9.02 11.67 0.82
C ASN A 125 -7.79 11.48 1.71
N PHE A 126 -6.64 11.09 1.15
CA PHE A 126 -5.38 11.07 1.89
C PHE A 126 -5.03 12.45 2.44
N VAL A 127 -5.08 13.50 1.61
CA VAL A 127 -4.80 14.89 2.03
C VAL A 127 -5.77 15.38 3.10
N LYS A 128 -7.08 15.12 2.94
CA LYS A 128 -8.09 15.42 3.99
C LYS A 128 -7.77 14.69 5.31
N SER A 129 -7.36 13.42 5.21
CA SER A 129 -7.01 12.61 6.37
C SER A 129 -5.80 13.17 7.11
N LEU A 130 -4.79 13.68 6.39
CA LEU A 130 -3.68 14.40 7.02
C LEU A 130 -4.16 15.65 7.77
N GLY A 131 -5.04 16.45 7.17
CA GLY A 131 -5.63 17.62 7.84
C GLY A 131 -6.35 17.25 9.14
N ASN A 132 -7.15 16.18 9.11
CA ASN A 132 -7.85 15.66 10.29
C ASN A 132 -6.88 15.15 11.37
N LEU A 133 -5.94 14.28 10.98
CA LEU A 133 -4.96 13.66 11.88
C LEU A 133 -4.03 14.69 12.53
N PHE A 134 -3.63 15.71 11.78
CA PHE A 134 -2.73 16.76 12.26
C PHE A 134 -3.47 17.92 12.93
N ASN A 135 -4.80 17.95 12.85
CA ASN A 135 -5.64 19.08 13.25
C ASN A 135 -5.16 20.39 12.58
N LEU A 136 -4.93 20.33 11.27
CA LEU A 136 -4.45 21.43 10.44
C LEU A 136 -5.41 21.66 9.26
N PRO A 137 -5.53 22.90 8.76
CA PRO A 137 -6.33 23.19 7.58
C PRO A 137 -5.73 22.51 6.34
N THR A 138 -6.61 22.16 5.41
CA THR A 138 -6.27 21.58 4.11
C THR A 138 -7.31 22.00 3.07
N ASP A 139 -6.89 22.14 1.82
CA ASP A 139 -7.76 22.29 0.65
C ASP A 139 -8.45 20.98 0.27
N GLY A 140 -8.02 19.87 0.88
CA GLY A 140 -8.61 18.54 0.73
C GLY A 140 -8.38 17.90 -0.62
N LYS A 141 -7.41 18.40 -1.41
CA LYS A 141 -7.06 17.87 -2.73
C LYS A 141 -5.57 17.62 -2.84
N MET A 142 -5.20 16.45 -3.37
CA MET A 142 -3.81 16.20 -3.73
C MET A 142 -3.49 16.88 -5.06
N THR A 143 -2.27 17.40 -5.19
CA THR A 143 -1.79 17.96 -6.44
C THR A 143 -1.81 16.93 -7.56
N THR A 144 -2.03 17.41 -8.80
CA THR A 144 -1.90 16.60 -10.01
C THR A 144 -0.45 16.50 -10.48
N ASN A 145 0.47 17.31 -9.94
CA ASN A 145 1.89 17.23 -10.24
C ASN A 145 2.50 16.00 -9.56
N THR A 146 3.46 15.37 -10.22
CA THR A 146 4.24 14.31 -9.58
C THR A 146 5.12 14.90 -8.48
N LEU A 147 5.02 14.37 -7.27
CA LEU A 147 5.94 14.68 -6.19
C LEU A 147 7.25 13.93 -6.42
N VAL A 148 8.35 14.68 -6.46
CA VAL A 148 9.70 14.16 -6.73
C VAL A 148 10.63 14.56 -5.56
N PRO A 149 10.39 14.04 -4.35
CA PRO A 149 11.18 14.43 -3.19
C PRO A 149 12.67 14.10 -3.41
N LEU A 150 13.53 14.83 -2.71
CA LEU A 150 14.89 14.35 -2.46
C LEU A 150 14.78 13.17 -1.50
N VAL A 151 15.46 12.07 -1.84
CA VAL A 151 15.43 10.84 -1.04
C VAL A 151 16.85 10.53 -0.58
N PHE A 152 17.02 10.35 0.72
CA PHE A 152 18.21 9.72 1.29
C PHE A 152 17.95 8.23 1.51
N SER A 153 18.83 7.37 0.99
CA SER A 153 18.81 5.92 1.22
C SER A 153 19.43 5.60 2.59
N SER A 154 18.62 5.22 3.58
CA SER A 154 19.11 4.83 4.91
C SER A 154 19.68 3.40 4.94
N ASN A 155 19.95 2.81 3.77
CA ASN A 155 20.36 1.42 3.60
C ASN A 155 21.89 1.31 3.53
N LYS A 156 22.44 0.26 4.14
CA LYS A 156 23.86 -0.12 4.02
C LYS A 156 24.17 -0.88 2.73
N GLU A 157 23.13 -1.46 2.13
CA GLU A 157 23.21 -2.18 0.87
C GLU A 157 22.40 -1.46 -0.19
N LYS A 158 22.77 -1.69 -1.45
CA LYS A 158 22.02 -1.20 -2.60
C LYS A 158 20.60 -1.76 -2.56
N VAL A 159 19.62 -0.89 -2.70
CA VAL A 159 18.21 -1.27 -2.88
C VAL A 159 18.08 -2.04 -4.18
N ASP A 160 17.39 -3.18 -4.14
CA ASP A 160 17.16 -4.06 -5.28
C ASP A 160 15.75 -4.65 -5.20
N LEU A 161 14.78 -4.00 -5.84
CA LEU A 161 13.36 -4.40 -5.76
C LEU A 161 13.06 -5.75 -6.40
N SER A 162 14.03 -6.40 -7.07
CA SER A 162 13.88 -7.78 -7.54
C SER A 162 14.00 -8.81 -6.41
N LYS A 163 14.47 -8.39 -5.24
CA LYS A 163 14.65 -9.24 -4.06
C LYS A 163 13.66 -8.86 -2.96
N PRO A 164 13.19 -9.85 -2.17
CA PRO A 164 12.48 -9.57 -0.93
C PRO A 164 13.37 -8.77 0.03
N GLY A 165 12.85 -7.67 0.56
CA GLY A 165 13.58 -6.83 1.51
C GLY A 165 12.74 -5.66 2.02
N THR A 166 13.21 -5.06 3.11
CA THR A 166 12.67 -3.82 3.66
C THR A 166 13.73 -2.74 3.45
N TYR A 167 13.36 -1.69 2.73
CA TYR A 167 14.24 -0.58 2.40
C TYR A 167 13.80 0.67 3.14
N SER A 168 14.73 1.32 3.82
CA SER A 168 14.47 2.51 4.62
C SER A 168 14.96 3.77 3.93
N PHE A 169 14.17 4.83 4.01
CA PHE A 169 14.44 6.10 3.37
C PHE A 169 14.13 7.26 4.30
N LYS A 170 14.77 8.39 4.00
CA LYS A 170 14.35 9.70 4.48
C LYS A 170 13.97 10.56 3.29
N TYR A 171 12.79 11.14 3.34
CA TYR A 171 12.23 11.98 2.28
C TYR A 171 12.31 13.44 2.70
N PHE A 172 12.58 14.29 1.73
CA PHE A 172 12.54 15.75 1.85
C PHE A 172 11.60 16.25 0.76
N PHE A 173 10.38 16.57 1.15
CA PHE A 173 9.34 17.03 0.23
C PHE A 173 9.38 18.56 0.09
N ASP A 174 9.62 19.01 -1.15
CA ASP A 174 9.54 20.42 -1.54
C ASP A 174 8.10 20.95 -1.30
N ASN A 175 7.97 22.18 -0.80
CA ASN A 175 6.71 22.87 -0.53
C ASN A 175 6.90 24.41 -0.48
N SER A 176 5.83 25.21 -0.53
CA SER A 176 5.90 26.67 -0.36
C SER A 176 5.73 27.19 1.06
N SER A 177 5.38 26.33 2.02
CA SER A 177 5.23 26.75 3.42
C SER A 177 6.58 27.00 4.13
N GLY A 178 7.71 26.58 3.54
CA GLY A 178 9.04 26.84 4.08
C GLY A 178 10.06 25.76 3.71
N LYS A 179 10.77 25.25 4.72
CA LYS A 179 11.74 24.16 4.55
C LYS A 179 11.04 22.87 4.10
N GLU A 180 11.79 22.00 3.45
CA GLU A 180 11.31 20.69 3.01
C GLU A 180 10.74 19.89 4.19
N ALA A 181 9.60 19.21 3.97
CA ALA A 181 9.06 18.31 4.98
C ALA A 181 9.91 17.04 5.05
N GLU A 182 10.48 16.79 6.23
CA GLU A 182 11.28 15.61 6.52
C GLU A 182 10.43 14.47 7.05
N ILE A 183 10.42 13.34 6.35
CA ILE A 183 9.61 12.15 6.69
C ILE A 183 10.47 10.90 6.57
N PHE A 184 10.30 9.95 7.50
CA PHE A 184 10.87 8.61 7.36
C PHE A 184 9.92 7.75 6.55
N GLY A 185 10.44 6.79 5.79
CA GLY A 185 9.55 5.79 5.23
C GLY A 185 10.24 4.54 4.75
N TYR A 186 9.40 3.59 4.40
CA TYR A 186 9.79 2.21 4.16
C TYR A 186 9.11 1.69 2.90
N VAL A 187 9.85 0.93 2.11
CA VAL A 187 9.30 0.08 1.05
C VAL A 187 9.64 -1.35 1.43
N ASP A 188 8.63 -2.15 1.74
CA ASP A 188 8.80 -3.56 2.08
C ASP A 188 8.24 -4.43 0.95
N THR A 189 9.11 -5.07 0.18
CA THR A 189 8.71 -5.91 -0.96
C THR A 189 8.23 -7.30 -0.52
N TYR A 190 8.49 -7.70 0.73
CA TYR A 190 8.01 -8.96 1.30
C TYR A 190 6.58 -8.82 1.85
N LYS A 191 6.35 -7.81 2.69
CA LYS A 191 5.02 -7.47 3.22
C LYS A 191 4.13 -6.75 2.22
N GLN A 192 4.72 -6.29 1.10
CA GLN A 192 4.07 -5.42 0.13
C GLN A 192 3.49 -4.18 0.80
N SER A 193 4.33 -3.45 1.55
CA SER A 193 3.90 -2.22 2.23
C SER A 193 4.74 -1.01 1.84
N PHE A 194 4.08 0.14 1.87
CA PHE A 194 4.70 1.46 1.87
C PHE A 194 4.29 2.19 3.13
N GLU A 195 5.25 2.84 3.77
CA GLU A 195 5.04 3.43 5.07
C GLU A 195 5.67 4.81 5.16
N LEU A 196 5.01 5.74 5.85
CA LEU A 196 5.48 7.09 6.11
C LEU A 196 5.36 7.38 7.62
N GLY A 197 6.48 7.64 8.28
CA GLY A 197 6.55 7.99 9.69
C GLY A 197 7.02 9.41 9.89
N GLU A 198 6.36 10.15 10.78
CA GLU A 198 6.80 11.49 11.16
C GLU A 198 8.21 11.46 11.77
N LYS A 199 9.09 12.37 11.31
CA LYS A 199 10.33 12.67 12.04
C LYS A 199 10.01 13.35 13.37
N ASP A 200 9.18 14.38 13.29
CA ASP A 200 8.63 15.16 14.38
C ASP A 200 7.41 15.95 13.87
N SER A 201 6.59 16.46 14.78
CA SER A 201 5.33 17.13 14.44
C SER A 201 5.49 18.50 13.74
N THR A 202 6.71 19.06 13.68
CA THR A 202 6.94 20.38 13.05
C THR A 202 6.87 20.29 11.52
N ASN A 203 6.93 19.09 10.96
CA ASN A 203 6.88 18.84 9.51
C ASN A 203 5.45 18.74 8.94
N ARG A 204 4.41 18.70 9.80
CA ARG A 204 3.02 18.41 9.39
C ARG A 204 2.46 19.39 8.37
N ALA A 205 2.64 20.70 8.61
CA ALA A 205 2.14 21.73 7.70
C ALA A 205 2.86 21.70 6.34
N ALA A 206 4.18 21.52 6.36
CA ALA A 206 5.00 21.38 5.16
C ALA A 206 4.65 20.12 4.38
N LEU A 207 4.30 19.01 5.06
CA LEU A 207 3.86 17.78 4.42
C LEU A 207 2.52 17.97 3.71
N ILE A 208 1.52 18.57 4.37
CA ILE A 208 0.25 18.91 3.73
C ILE A 208 0.49 19.80 2.51
N SER A 209 1.28 20.88 2.67
CA SER A 209 1.62 21.81 1.58
C SER A 209 2.22 21.09 0.38
N ALA A 210 3.19 20.19 0.61
CA ALA A 210 3.81 19.39 -0.45
C ALA A 210 2.77 18.55 -1.21
N PHE A 211 1.91 17.83 -0.50
CA PHE A 211 0.89 17.00 -1.12
C PHE A 211 -0.23 17.79 -1.80
N GLU A 212 -0.49 19.03 -1.39
CA GLU A 212 -1.36 19.97 -2.08
C GLU A 212 -0.69 20.64 -3.28
N GLY A 213 0.63 20.44 -3.46
CA GLY A 213 1.42 21.07 -4.52
C GLY A 213 1.56 22.58 -4.34
N LYS A 214 1.48 23.01 -3.08
CA LYS A 214 1.75 24.37 -2.65
C LYS A 214 3.21 24.46 -2.30
#